data_AF-A0A6B3BMK5-F1
#
_entry.id   AF-A0A6B3BMK5-F1
#
_cell.length_a   1.000
_cell.length_b   1.000
_cell.length_c   1.000
_cell.angle_alpha   90.00
_cell.angle_beta   90.00
_cell.angle_gamma   90.00
#
_symmetry.space_group_name_H-M   'P 1'
#
loop_
_entity.id
_entity.type
_entity.pdbx_description
1 polymer ?
#
loop_
_entity_poly.entity_id
_entity_poly.type
_entity_poly.pdbx_seq_one_letter_code
_entity_poly.pdbx_strand_id
1 'polypeptide(L)'
;MVTIKRLYRLPLLVGLASAAVAAPLLLAPGASAAPVAAPVAKRDSCTAFNTVKIPPYYLNNNVWGAKGATGQACTWLNSYKSGKANWETSFDWKGGDPNGVKSYASIVLGWHWGWKDTTTKLPVRLNSGRKVTSSWNFNITQTTPTVMNVSYDLWFHQKSNPDWQDQPHDEMMVWLNRQNGAGPLGTKRETLTVGGVAWDLYVGKIVNTNSSWNVFSFVRKTNTNSQTTDLTGLANALVQRKLMANTNYLTSVEAGTEVFRGKGKLSTSSYSVNVG
;
A
#
# COMPACT_ATOMS: atom_id res chain seq x y z
N MET A 1 -27.99 25.66 -60.42
CA MET A 1 -28.59 24.45 -59.83
C MET A 1 -28.94 24.78 -58.39
N VAL A 2 -30.24 24.98 -58.17
CA VAL A 2 -31.05 24.85 -56.94
C VAL A 2 -30.50 25.50 -55.65
N THR A 3 -30.84 26.76 -55.32
CA THR A 3 -32.06 27.25 -54.61
C THR A 3 -32.04 26.84 -53.12
N ILE A 4 -32.21 27.72 -52.11
CA ILE A 4 -33.54 28.09 -51.58
C ILE A 4 -33.46 29.17 -50.46
N LYS A 5 -34.27 30.23 -50.68
CA LYS A 5 -35.23 30.96 -49.79
C LYS A 5 -34.72 31.56 -48.47
N ARG A 6 -34.74 32.89 -48.34
CA ARG A 6 -35.87 33.83 -48.02
C ARG A 6 -36.06 34.03 -46.50
N LEU A 7 -35.74 35.27 -46.12
CA LEU A 7 -36.30 36.10 -45.06
C LEU A 7 -37.81 35.87 -44.79
N TYR A 8 -38.28 36.15 -43.57
CA TYR A 8 -39.05 37.38 -43.24
C TYR A 8 -39.66 37.33 -41.81
N ARG A 9 -39.34 38.38 -41.03
CA ARG A 9 -40.16 39.19 -40.10
C ARG A 9 -40.97 38.57 -38.93
N LEU A 10 -40.63 39.08 -37.73
CA LEU A 10 -41.51 39.33 -36.56
C LEU A 10 -42.76 40.15 -36.96
N PRO A 11 -43.92 40.02 -36.28
CA PRO A 11 -44.14 40.87 -35.09
C PRO A 11 -45.17 40.40 -34.03
N LEU A 12 -45.19 41.21 -32.96
CA LEU A 12 -46.31 41.60 -32.08
C LEU A 12 -46.86 40.64 -31.00
N LEU A 13 -46.73 41.12 -29.76
CA LEU A 13 -47.52 40.75 -28.59
C LEU A 13 -49.00 41.17 -28.78
N VAL A 14 -49.90 40.29 -28.35
CA VAL A 14 -51.23 40.65 -27.83
C VAL A 14 -51.48 39.79 -26.60
N GLY A 15 -51.70 40.44 -25.45
CA GLY A 15 -52.09 39.78 -24.21
C GLY A 15 -53.57 39.40 -24.23
N LEU A 16 -53.89 38.27 -23.59
CA LEU A 16 -55.24 37.89 -23.17
C LEU A 16 -55.13 37.18 -21.82
N ALA A 17 -55.82 37.74 -20.84
CA ALA A 17 -56.03 37.16 -19.52
C ALA A 17 -56.85 35.87 -19.63
N SER A 18 -56.58 34.87 -18.76
CA SER A 18 -57.63 34.05 -18.13
C SER A 18 -57.07 32.98 -17.18
N ALA A 19 -57.80 32.85 -16.06
CA ALA A 19 -57.99 31.68 -15.21
C ALA A 19 -56.78 31.13 -14.42
N ALA A 20 -56.72 31.53 -13.15
CA ALA A 20 -56.10 30.74 -12.10
C ALA A 20 -56.82 29.40 -11.96
N VAL A 21 -56.17 28.31 -12.38
CA VAL A 21 -56.55 26.94 -12.03
C VAL A 21 -55.71 26.54 -10.83
N ALA A 22 -56.33 26.47 -9.67
CA ALA A 22 -55.74 25.87 -8.47
C ALA A 22 -55.58 24.36 -8.74
N ALA A 23 -54.40 23.95 -9.14
CA ALA A 23 -54.03 22.54 -9.19
C ALA A 23 -53.90 22.02 -7.73
N PRO A 24 -54.51 20.88 -7.37
CA PRO A 24 -54.27 20.28 -6.07
C PRO A 24 -52.80 19.89 -5.97
N LEU A 25 -52.11 20.44 -4.97
CA LEU A 25 -50.77 20.02 -4.59
C LEU A 25 -50.86 18.58 -4.04
N LEU A 26 -50.73 17.59 -4.93
CA LEU A 26 -50.51 16.22 -4.50
C LEU A 26 -49.13 16.16 -3.85
N LEU A 27 -49.10 16.08 -2.52
CA LEU A 27 -47.92 15.72 -1.75
C LEU A 27 -47.50 14.32 -2.20
N ALA A 28 -46.55 14.26 -3.13
CA ALA A 28 -45.85 13.03 -3.45
C ALA A 28 -45.19 12.52 -2.15
N PRO A 29 -45.37 11.24 -1.77
CA PRO A 29 -44.63 10.65 -0.67
C PRO A 29 -43.14 10.86 -0.98
N GLY A 30 -42.42 11.53 -0.08
CA GLY A 30 -40.99 11.75 -0.21
C GLY A 30 -40.32 10.41 -0.53
N ALA A 31 -39.71 10.31 -1.70
CA ALA A 31 -38.92 9.17 -2.07
C ALA A 31 -37.82 9.03 -1.01
N SER A 32 -38.00 8.08 -0.09
CA SER A 32 -36.97 7.70 0.85
C SER A 32 -35.79 7.23 0.01
N ALA A 33 -34.73 8.03 -0.03
CA ALA A 33 -33.50 7.67 -0.72
C ALA A 33 -33.03 6.35 -0.09
N ALA A 34 -33.14 5.26 -0.85
CA ALA A 34 -32.61 3.97 -0.42
C ALA A 34 -31.14 4.17 -0.01
N PRO A 35 -30.69 3.60 1.11
CA PRO A 35 -29.30 3.71 1.50
C PRO A 35 -28.44 3.20 0.34
N VAL A 36 -27.61 4.09 -0.20
CA VAL A 36 -26.64 3.74 -1.23
C VAL A 36 -25.77 2.64 -0.63
N ALA A 37 -25.89 1.42 -1.17
CA ALA A 37 -25.08 0.30 -0.74
C ALA A 37 -23.61 0.72 -0.81
N ALA A 38 -22.90 0.65 0.32
CA ALA A 38 -21.47 0.90 0.34
C ALA A 38 -20.80 -0.04 -0.68
N PRO A 39 -19.82 0.43 -1.47
CA PRO A 39 -19.14 -0.42 -2.46
C PRO A 39 -18.64 -1.70 -1.78
N VAL A 40 -19.07 -2.85 -2.30
CA VAL A 40 -18.75 -4.17 -1.75
C VAL A 40 -17.24 -4.34 -1.74
N ALA A 41 -16.71 -4.66 -0.55
CA ALA A 41 -15.29 -4.98 -0.34
C ALA A 41 -14.81 -6.00 -1.38
N LYS A 42 -13.71 -5.71 -2.08
CA LYS A 42 -13.11 -6.67 -3.01
C LYS A 42 -12.31 -7.68 -2.19
N ARG A 43 -12.85 -8.90 -2.12
CA ARG A 43 -12.26 -10.00 -1.36
C ARG A 43 -11.34 -10.82 -2.25
N ASP A 44 -10.14 -11.12 -1.75
CA ASP A 44 -9.35 -12.21 -2.27
C ASP A 44 -9.78 -13.52 -1.57
N SER A 45 -9.87 -14.60 -2.32
CA SER A 45 -10.26 -15.95 -1.91
C SER A 45 -9.12 -16.74 -1.28
N CYS A 46 -8.22 -16.07 -0.55
CA CYS A 46 -6.98 -16.67 -0.02
C CYS A 46 -6.07 -17.27 -1.11
N THR A 47 -6.26 -16.84 -2.36
CA THR A 47 -5.52 -17.39 -3.50
C THR A 47 -4.08 -16.89 -3.43
N ALA A 48 -3.14 -17.84 -3.46
CA ALA A 48 -1.71 -17.53 -3.45
C ALA A 48 -1.37 -16.54 -4.58
N PHE A 49 -0.66 -15.46 -4.22
CA PHE A 49 -0.18 -14.42 -5.15
C PHE A 49 -1.28 -13.64 -5.88
N ASN A 50 -2.54 -13.77 -5.47
CA ASN A 50 -3.60 -12.97 -6.07
C ASN A 50 -3.40 -11.48 -5.75
N THR A 51 -3.85 -10.65 -6.70
CA THR A 51 -3.68 -9.21 -6.66
C THR A 51 -5.01 -8.50 -6.85
N VAL A 52 -5.32 -7.57 -5.95
CA VAL A 52 -6.45 -6.65 -6.07
C VAL A 52 -5.93 -5.26 -6.46
N LYS A 53 -6.22 -4.82 -7.70
CA LYS A 53 -5.84 -3.48 -8.20
C LYS A 53 -6.63 -2.37 -7.50
N ILE A 54 -5.94 -1.33 -7.01
CA ILE A 54 -6.49 -0.18 -6.27
C ILE A 54 -5.67 1.08 -6.61
N PRO A 55 -5.69 1.55 -7.87
CA PRO A 55 -4.74 2.58 -8.33
C PRO A 55 -4.67 3.80 -7.39
N PRO A 56 -3.47 4.26 -7.01
CA PRO A 56 -2.16 3.87 -7.54
C PRO A 56 -1.53 2.63 -6.88
N TYR A 57 -2.26 1.99 -5.96
CA TYR A 57 -1.81 0.81 -5.24
C TYR A 57 -2.34 -0.49 -5.84
N TYR A 58 -1.90 -1.57 -5.22
CA TYR A 58 -2.56 -2.85 -5.29
C TYR A 58 -2.33 -3.62 -4.00
N LEU A 59 -3.23 -4.54 -3.68
CA LEU A 59 -3.10 -5.45 -2.55
C LEU A 59 -2.63 -6.81 -3.07
N ASN A 60 -1.58 -7.35 -2.47
CA ASN A 60 -0.92 -8.59 -2.87
C ASN A 60 -1.03 -9.63 -1.74
N ASN A 61 -1.55 -10.82 -2.04
CA ASN A 61 -1.55 -11.96 -1.13
C ASN A 61 -0.28 -12.82 -1.33
N ASN A 62 0.87 -12.22 -0.99
CA ASN A 62 2.16 -12.83 -1.24
C ASN A 62 2.48 -13.94 -0.22
N VAL A 63 2.51 -15.20 -0.68
CA VAL A 63 2.81 -16.39 0.13
C VAL A 63 4.13 -17.06 -0.31
N TRP A 64 5.09 -16.24 -0.74
CA TRP A 64 6.36 -16.67 -1.34
C TRP A 64 7.15 -17.70 -0.52
N GLY A 65 7.06 -17.64 0.81
CA GLY A 65 7.85 -18.46 1.73
C GLY A 65 7.11 -19.65 2.33
N ALA A 66 5.90 -19.96 1.84
CA ALA A 66 5.04 -20.99 2.43
C ALA A 66 5.54 -22.44 2.21
N LYS A 67 6.65 -22.65 1.49
CA LYS A 67 7.18 -23.99 1.20
C LYS A 67 7.43 -24.78 2.49
N GLY A 68 6.88 -25.98 2.57
CA GLY A 68 7.00 -26.88 3.72
C GLY A 68 6.14 -26.49 4.93
N ALA A 69 5.40 -25.39 4.86
CA ALA A 69 4.40 -25.01 5.85
C ALA A 69 3.01 -25.50 5.44
N THR A 70 2.13 -25.58 6.42
CA THR A 70 0.69 -25.77 6.23
C THR A 70 -0.03 -24.54 6.74
N GLY A 71 -1.07 -24.11 6.02
CA GLY A 71 -1.73 -22.85 6.34
C GLY A 71 -2.21 -22.08 5.12
N GLN A 72 -2.64 -20.85 5.39
CA GLN A 72 -3.04 -19.90 4.35
C GLN A 72 -2.91 -18.46 4.84
N ALA A 73 -2.83 -17.54 3.87
CA ALA A 73 -3.06 -16.12 4.07
C ALA A 73 -4.19 -15.65 3.15
N CYS A 74 -4.97 -14.70 3.62
CA CYS A 74 -6.10 -14.12 2.89
C CYS A 74 -6.04 -12.61 2.99
N THR A 75 -6.43 -11.89 1.94
CA THR A 75 -6.41 -10.42 1.93
C THR A 75 -7.77 -9.85 1.53
N TRP A 76 -8.09 -8.67 2.06
CA TRP A 76 -9.36 -7.99 1.78
C TRP A 76 -9.16 -6.50 1.66
N LEU A 77 -9.68 -5.92 0.59
CA LEU A 77 -9.84 -4.47 0.49
C LEU A 77 -11.23 -4.10 0.99
N ASN A 78 -11.30 -3.37 2.11
CA ASN A 78 -12.56 -2.87 2.63
C ASN A 78 -12.99 -1.58 1.92
N SER A 79 -12.06 -0.63 1.75
CA SER A 79 -12.34 0.60 1.01
C SER A 79 -11.07 1.35 0.59
N TYR A 80 -11.20 2.21 -0.42
CA TYR A 80 -10.21 3.22 -0.77
C TYR A 80 -10.93 4.56 -0.96
N LYS A 81 -10.70 5.51 -0.05
CA LYS A 81 -11.41 6.80 -0.01
C LYS A 81 -10.43 7.93 0.28
N SER A 82 -10.52 9.02 -0.46
CA SER A 82 -9.68 10.21 -0.28
C SER A 82 -8.18 9.90 -0.19
N GLY A 83 -7.70 8.99 -1.06
CA GLY A 83 -6.29 8.58 -1.11
C GLY A 83 -5.82 7.64 0.01
N LYS A 84 -6.75 7.14 0.85
CA LYS A 84 -6.45 6.26 1.98
C LYS A 84 -7.05 4.87 1.78
N ALA A 85 -6.23 3.84 1.91
CA ALA A 85 -6.64 2.45 1.85
C ALA A 85 -7.01 1.91 3.23
N ASN A 86 -8.08 1.12 3.28
CA ASN A 86 -8.48 0.31 4.42
C ASN A 86 -8.56 -1.15 3.94
N TRP A 87 -7.69 -2.00 4.50
CA TRP A 87 -7.51 -3.37 4.07
C TRP A 87 -7.13 -4.27 5.24
N GLU A 88 -7.32 -5.57 5.10
CA GLU A 88 -6.96 -6.55 6.11
C GLU A 88 -6.24 -7.74 5.50
N THR A 89 -5.49 -8.44 6.33
CA THR A 89 -5.04 -9.80 6.05
C THR A 89 -5.18 -10.69 7.27
N SER A 90 -5.64 -11.91 7.07
CA SER A 90 -5.59 -12.96 8.08
C SER A 90 -4.63 -14.04 7.65
N PHE A 91 -4.03 -14.71 8.61
CA PHE A 91 -3.07 -15.77 8.37
C PHE A 91 -3.21 -16.85 9.44
N ASP A 92 -2.89 -18.08 9.04
CA ASP A 92 -2.75 -19.24 9.92
C ASP A 92 -1.62 -20.07 9.33
N TRP A 93 -0.43 -20.04 9.94
CA TRP A 93 0.76 -20.72 9.43
C TRP A 93 1.39 -21.63 10.48
N LYS A 94 1.72 -22.86 10.08
CA LYS A 94 2.37 -23.89 10.90
C LYS A 94 3.43 -24.64 10.08
N GLY A 95 4.46 -25.16 10.75
CA GLY A 95 5.52 -25.91 10.08
C GLY A 95 6.42 -25.04 9.18
N GLY A 96 7.14 -25.70 8.26
CA GLY A 96 8.19 -25.09 7.45
C GLY A 96 9.42 -24.70 8.27
N ASP A 97 10.30 -23.90 7.68
CA ASP A 97 11.46 -23.34 8.39
C ASP A 97 10.97 -22.48 9.58
N PRO A 98 11.34 -22.78 10.84
CA PRO A 98 10.92 -21.99 12.00
C PRO A 98 11.38 -20.53 11.97
N ASN A 99 12.46 -20.23 11.23
CA ASN A 99 13.01 -18.89 11.06
C ASN A 99 12.66 -18.27 9.69
N GLY A 100 11.95 -19.00 8.84
CA GLY A 100 11.54 -18.51 7.52
C GLY A 100 10.18 -17.80 7.55
N VAL A 101 10.09 -16.66 6.87
CA VAL A 101 8.82 -15.98 6.59
C VAL A 101 7.97 -16.87 5.67
N LYS A 102 6.67 -16.97 5.92
CA LYS A 102 5.70 -17.75 5.10
C LYS A 102 4.95 -16.88 4.12
N SER A 103 4.60 -15.67 4.54
CA SER A 103 3.84 -14.72 3.74
C SER A 103 4.20 -13.28 4.08
N TYR A 104 4.10 -12.41 3.08
CA TYR A 104 4.14 -10.96 3.23
C TYR A 104 2.94 -10.33 2.52
N ALA A 105 1.75 -10.48 3.10
CA ALA A 105 0.57 -9.81 2.56
C ALA A 105 0.74 -8.30 2.71
N SER A 106 0.73 -7.58 1.58
CA SER A 106 1.12 -6.17 1.53
C SER A 106 0.25 -5.36 0.55
N ILE A 107 0.05 -4.08 0.88
CA ILE A 107 -0.38 -3.08 -0.08
C ILE A 107 0.86 -2.44 -0.69
N VAL A 108 0.93 -2.38 -2.02
CA VAL A 108 2.12 -1.98 -2.77
C VAL A 108 1.83 -0.73 -3.59
N LEU A 109 2.73 0.26 -3.51
CA LEU A 109 2.86 1.37 -4.45
C LEU A 109 4.15 1.16 -5.24
N GLY A 110 4.06 1.04 -6.57
CA GLY A 110 5.24 0.87 -7.43
C GLY A 110 5.49 -0.58 -7.85
N TRP A 111 6.76 -0.95 -7.94
CA TRP A 111 7.24 -2.22 -8.51
C TRP A 111 7.21 -3.38 -7.51
N HIS A 112 6.80 -4.56 -7.96
CA HIS A 112 7.05 -5.83 -7.27
C HIS A 112 7.29 -6.90 -8.33
N TRP A 113 8.52 -7.37 -8.45
CA TRP A 113 8.93 -8.46 -9.36
C TRP A 113 8.39 -8.32 -10.79
N GLY A 114 8.53 -7.12 -11.35
CA GLY A 114 8.17 -6.78 -12.73
C GLY A 114 6.77 -6.21 -12.90
N TRP A 115 5.92 -6.27 -11.87
CA TRP A 115 4.60 -5.65 -11.95
C TRP A 115 4.52 -4.30 -11.23
N LYS A 116 3.80 -3.35 -11.83
CA LYS A 116 3.50 -2.03 -11.24
C LYS A 116 2.21 -1.45 -11.81
N ASP A 117 1.48 -0.71 -11.00
CA ASP A 117 0.40 0.15 -11.51
C ASP A 117 1.00 1.35 -12.26
N THR A 118 0.39 1.76 -13.37
CA THR A 118 0.91 2.84 -14.22
C THR A 118 0.65 4.24 -13.65
N THR A 119 -0.21 4.36 -12.64
CA THR A 119 -0.55 5.64 -12.01
C THR A 119 0.30 5.95 -10.77
N THR A 120 1.22 5.06 -10.41
CA THR A 120 2.21 5.33 -9.36
C THR A 120 3.11 6.50 -9.73
N LYS A 121 3.50 7.30 -8.72
CA LYS A 121 4.48 8.38 -8.86
C LYS A 121 5.94 7.91 -8.66
N LEU A 122 6.13 6.60 -8.47
CA LEU A 122 7.44 5.95 -8.42
C LEU A 122 7.89 5.56 -9.85
N PRO A 123 9.21 5.52 -10.12
CA PRO A 123 10.31 5.65 -9.18
C PRO A 123 10.60 7.09 -8.71
N VAL A 124 11.30 7.21 -7.58
CA VAL A 124 11.93 8.47 -7.14
C VAL A 124 13.42 8.25 -6.98
N ARG A 125 14.25 9.03 -7.67
CA ARG A 125 15.71 8.99 -7.46
C ARG A 125 16.06 9.66 -6.13
N LEU A 126 16.92 9.05 -5.33
CA LEU A 126 17.20 9.53 -3.97
C LEU A 126 17.78 10.96 -3.92
N ASN A 127 18.56 11.36 -4.91
CA ASN A 127 19.10 12.72 -5.02
C ASN A 127 18.18 13.74 -5.72
N SER A 128 16.94 13.38 -6.05
CA SER A 128 16.01 14.30 -6.76
C SER A 128 15.40 15.39 -5.89
N GLY A 129 15.51 15.29 -4.56
CA GLY A 129 14.84 16.18 -3.61
C GLY A 129 13.34 15.91 -3.43
N ARG A 130 12.75 14.97 -4.19
CA ARG A 130 11.34 14.56 -4.02
C ARG A 130 11.18 13.72 -2.76
N LYS A 131 10.32 14.18 -1.85
CA LYS A 131 10.07 13.50 -0.57
C LYS A 131 9.01 12.42 -0.71
N VAL A 132 9.23 11.31 -0.01
CA VAL A 132 8.28 10.22 0.14
C VAL A 132 8.02 9.99 1.61
N THR A 133 6.75 10.09 2.00
CA THR A 133 6.29 9.90 3.38
C THR A 133 5.09 8.96 3.40
N SER A 134 4.91 8.19 4.46
CA SER A 134 3.73 7.34 4.64
C SER A 134 3.02 7.63 5.96
N SER A 135 1.70 7.46 5.99
CA SER A 135 0.89 7.40 7.19
C SER A 135 0.20 6.05 7.25
N TRP A 136 0.29 5.37 8.39
CA TRP A 136 -0.30 4.04 8.57
C TRP A 136 -0.86 3.85 9.97
N ASN A 137 -2.14 3.47 10.03
CA ASN A 137 -2.87 3.08 11.23
C ASN A 137 -3.37 1.64 11.06
N PHE A 138 -3.04 0.80 12.02
CA PHE A 138 -3.39 -0.62 11.98
C PHE A 138 -3.66 -1.19 13.37
N ASN A 139 -4.19 -2.41 13.42
CA ASN A 139 -4.33 -3.20 14.61
C ASN A 139 -3.94 -4.66 14.33
N ILE A 140 -3.42 -5.35 15.35
CA ILE A 140 -3.08 -6.77 15.30
C ILE A 140 -4.03 -7.52 16.23
N THR A 141 -4.62 -8.60 15.74
CA THR A 141 -5.38 -9.55 16.56
C THR A 141 -4.73 -10.92 16.43
N GLN A 142 -4.43 -11.56 17.56
CA GLN A 142 -3.80 -12.87 17.60
C GLN A 142 -4.80 -13.88 18.17
N THR A 143 -5.06 -14.95 17.43
CA THR A 143 -5.81 -16.11 17.94
C THR A 143 -4.89 -17.09 18.66
N THR A 144 -3.65 -17.20 18.18
CA THR A 144 -2.55 -17.89 18.87
C THR A 144 -1.33 -16.98 18.87
N PRO A 145 -0.34 -17.16 19.76
CA PRO A 145 0.88 -16.37 19.72
C PRO A 145 1.52 -16.41 18.32
N THR A 146 1.67 -15.24 17.70
CA THR A 146 2.21 -15.12 16.34
C THR A 146 3.66 -14.64 16.37
N VAL A 147 4.52 -15.24 15.56
CA VAL A 147 5.84 -14.65 15.25
C VAL A 147 5.67 -13.90 13.94
N MET A 148 5.62 -12.58 14.02
CA MET A 148 5.31 -11.70 12.90
C MET A 148 5.93 -10.30 13.11
N ASN A 149 6.02 -9.53 12.04
CA ASN A 149 6.20 -8.09 12.11
C ASN A 149 5.03 -7.34 11.45
N VAL A 150 5.00 -6.02 11.60
CA VAL A 150 4.27 -5.10 10.72
C VAL A 150 5.29 -4.10 10.22
N SER A 151 5.53 -4.11 8.92
CA SER A 151 6.67 -3.44 8.31
C SER A 151 6.31 -2.76 7.01
N TYR A 152 7.08 -1.74 6.69
CA TYR A 152 7.29 -1.35 5.31
C TYR A 152 8.41 -2.18 4.70
N ASP A 153 8.30 -2.42 3.40
CA ASP A 153 9.37 -2.97 2.57
C ASP A 153 9.56 -2.07 1.34
N LEU A 154 10.78 -1.59 1.12
CA LEU A 154 11.09 -0.61 0.09
C LEU A 154 12.20 -1.16 -0.81
N TRP A 155 11.88 -1.27 -2.10
CA TRP A 155 12.82 -1.74 -3.10
C TRP A 155 13.53 -0.59 -3.80
N PHE A 156 14.85 -0.74 -3.97
CA PHE A 156 15.69 0.21 -4.66
C PHE A 156 16.42 -0.44 -5.82
N HIS A 157 16.45 0.24 -6.96
CA HIS A 157 17.16 -0.19 -8.15
C HIS A 157 18.16 0.87 -8.62
N GLN A 158 19.16 0.45 -9.38
CA GLN A 158 20.11 1.35 -10.04
C GLN A 158 19.58 1.92 -11.37
N LYS A 159 18.34 1.58 -11.75
CA LYS A 159 17.63 2.07 -12.93
C LYS A 159 16.21 2.52 -12.57
N SER A 160 15.63 3.40 -13.37
CA SER A 160 14.30 3.98 -13.14
C SER A 160 13.15 3.06 -13.55
N ASN A 161 13.34 2.18 -14.53
CA ASN A 161 12.28 1.31 -15.03
C ASN A 161 12.72 -0.17 -15.01
N PRO A 162 12.85 -0.79 -13.82
CA PRO A 162 13.09 -2.21 -13.73
C PRO A 162 11.88 -3.02 -14.24
N ASP A 163 12.17 -4.13 -14.91
CA ASP A 163 11.21 -5.16 -15.32
C ASP A 163 11.27 -6.37 -14.36
N TRP A 164 10.87 -7.57 -14.82
CA TRP A 164 10.85 -8.78 -13.99
C TRP A 164 12.22 -9.49 -13.93
N GLN A 165 13.13 -9.20 -14.86
CA GLN A 165 14.49 -9.75 -14.87
C GLN A 165 15.44 -8.91 -14.01
N ASP A 166 15.17 -7.61 -13.91
CA ASP A 166 15.96 -6.69 -13.09
C ASP A 166 15.81 -7.00 -11.60
N GLN A 167 16.94 -7.27 -10.94
CA GLN A 167 16.98 -7.50 -9.50
C GLN A 167 17.06 -6.17 -8.74
N PRO A 168 16.45 -6.08 -7.53
CA PRO A 168 16.71 -4.97 -6.64
C PRO A 168 18.19 -4.93 -6.26
N HIS A 169 18.72 -3.73 -6.04
CA HIS A 169 20.07 -3.53 -5.54
C HIS A 169 20.08 -3.45 -4.01
N ASP A 170 19.08 -2.79 -3.44
CA ASP A 170 18.90 -2.67 -2.00
C ASP A 170 17.43 -2.83 -1.61
N GLU A 171 17.23 -3.27 -0.37
CA GLU A 171 15.97 -3.40 0.33
C GLU A 171 16.07 -2.60 1.63
N MET A 172 15.09 -1.72 1.90
CA MET A 172 14.98 -1.04 3.19
C MET A 172 13.68 -1.44 3.86
N MET A 173 13.79 -2.20 4.93
CA MET A 173 12.64 -2.53 5.76
C MET A 173 12.49 -1.53 6.90
N VAL A 174 11.25 -1.19 7.25
CA VAL A 174 10.95 -0.31 8.39
C VAL A 174 9.90 -0.98 9.26
N TRP A 175 10.33 -1.58 10.37
CA TRP A 175 9.47 -2.38 11.23
C TRP A 175 8.84 -1.51 12.31
N LEU A 176 7.53 -1.33 12.23
CA LEU A 176 6.73 -0.56 13.19
C LEU A 176 6.35 -1.37 14.42
N ASN A 177 6.20 -2.68 14.22
CA ASN A 177 5.76 -3.61 15.25
C ASN A 177 6.42 -4.98 15.02
N ARG A 178 6.86 -5.64 16.08
CA ARG A 178 7.29 -7.06 16.06
C ARG A 178 6.69 -7.84 17.21
N GLN A 179 6.39 -9.11 16.97
CA GLN A 179 5.72 -10.00 17.90
C GLN A 179 6.57 -11.24 18.18
N ASN A 180 6.59 -11.65 19.44
CA ASN A 180 7.09 -12.95 19.93
C ASN A 180 8.45 -13.38 19.36
N GLY A 181 9.41 -12.44 19.27
CA GLY A 181 10.79 -12.74 18.89
C GLY A 181 11.11 -12.67 17.40
N ALA A 182 10.20 -12.19 16.55
CA ALA A 182 10.53 -11.90 15.15
C ALA A 182 11.74 -10.95 15.06
N GLY A 183 12.74 -11.32 14.25
CA GLY A 183 13.99 -10.61 14.09
C GLY A 183 14.30 -10.30 12.63
N PRO A 184 14.90 -9.13 12.32
CA PRO A 184 15.29 -8.79 10.95
C PRO A 184 16.51 -9.60 10.50
N LEU A 185 16.75 -9.61 9.18
CA LEU A 185 17.99 -10.14 8.60
C LEU A 185 19.21 -9.34 9.08
N GLY A 186 20.33 -10.02 9.27
CA GLY A 186 21.63 -9.40 9.48
C GLY A 186 21.92 -9.09 10.95
N THR A 187 22.78 -8.10 11.17
CA THR A 187 23.30 -7.77 12.51
C THR A 187 22.98 -6.33 12.86
N LYS A 188 22.65 -6.08 14.13
CA LYS A 188 22.47 -4.71 14.62
C LYS A 188 23.78 -3.94 14.47
N ARG A 189 23.74 -2.83 13.74
CA ARG A 189 24.87 -1.92 13.57
C ARG A 189 24.87 -0.84 14.64
N GLU A 190 23.76 -0.14 14.80
CA GLU A 190 23.64 1.02 15.69
C GLU A 190 22.17 1.32 16.04
N THR A 191 21.96 2.24 16.96
CA THR A 191 20.67 2.89 17.21
C THR A 191 20.76 4.34 16.74
N LEU A 192 19.77 4.80 15.98
CA LEU A 192 19.73 6.16 15.43
C LEU A 192 18.33 6.76 15.53
N THR A 193 18.23 8.08 15.42
CA THR A 193 16.95 8.80 15.44
C THR A 193 16.69 9.46 14.09
N VAL A 194 15.54 9.17 13.49
CA VAL A 194 15.06 9.78 12.23
C VAL A 194 13.59 10.13 12.42
N GLY A 195 13.22 11.36 12.08
CA GLY A 195 11.84 11.85 12.23
C GLY A 195 11.33 11.81 13.66
N GLY A 196 12.22 12.00 14.66
CA GLY A 196 11.87 11.93 16.08
C GLY A 196 11.63 10.51 16.62
N VAL A 197 11.89 9.46 15.83
CA VAL A 197 11.73 8.06 16.24
C VAL A 197 13.07 7.37 16.33
N ALA A 198 13.28 6.62 17.41
CA ALA A 198 14.47 5.80 17.61
C ALA A 198 14.33 4.43 16.93
N TRP A 199 15.31 4.10 16.09
CA TRP A 199 15.39 2.88 15.30
C TRP A 199 16.68 2.15 15.60
N ASP A 200 16.60 0.84 15.78
CA ASP A 200 17.76 -0.03 15.69
C ASP A 200 17.97 -0.38 14.21
N LEU A 201 19.12 0.00 13.65
CA LEU A 201 19.49 -0.31 12.27
C LEU A 201 20.22 -1.66 12.23
N TYR A 202 19.66 -2.59 11.46
CA TYR A 202 20.29 -3.86 11.12
C TYR A 202 20.77 -3.83 9.67
N VAL A 203 21.91 -4.46 9.42
CA VAL A 203 22.51 -4.55 8.10
C VAL A 203 22.75 -6.03 7.77
N GLY A 204 22.23 -6.46 6.64
CA GLY A 204 22.36 -7.82 6.12
C GLY A 204 22.43 -7.82 4.60
N LYS A 205 22.48 -9.04 4.04
CA LYS A 205 22.51 -9.24 2.60
C LYS A 205 21.81 -10.55 2.24
N ILE A 206 20.93 -10.52 1.25
CA ILE A 206 20.39 -11.73 0.63
C ILE A 206 21.34 -12.17 -0.47
N VAL A 207 21.64 -13.46 -0.52
CA VAL A 207 22.45 -14.10 -1.56
C VAL A 207 21.75 -15.36 -2.03
N ASN A 208 21.26 -15.32 -3.26
CA ASN A 208 20.72 -16.46 -3.99
C ASN A 208 21.66 -16.80 -5.15
N THR A 209 21.43 -17.95 -5.81
CA THR A 209 22.28 -18.44 -6.90
C THR A 209 22.55 -17.39 -7.99
N ASN A 210 21.53 -16.60 -8.35
CA ASN A 210 21.60 -15.63 -9.45
C ASN A 210 21.21 -14.21 -9.03
N SER A 211 21.06 -13.93 -7.74
CA SER A 211 20.65 -12.59 -7.28
C SER A 211 21.20 -12.29 -5.89
N SER A 212 21.51 -11.02 -5.64
CA SER A 212 21.89 -10.55 -4.32
C SER A 212 21.53 -9.09 -4.16
N TRP A 213 21.06 -8.71 -2.97
CA TRP A 213 20.78 -7.33 -2.61
C TRP A 213 21.09 -7.10 -1.14
N ASN A 214 21.43 -5.87 -0.78
CA ASN A 214 21.62 -5.49 0.62
C ASN A 214 20.27 -5.30 1.30
N VAL A 215 20.17 -5.63 2.58
CA VAL A 215 18.97 -5.41 3.38
C VAL A 215 19.30 -4.51 4.57
N PHE A 216 18.54 -3.44 4.72
CA PHE A 216 18.68 -2.48 5.80
C PHE A 216 17.36 -2.41 6.57
N SER A 217 17.32 -2.95 7.78
CA SER A 217 16.10 -2.97 8.58
C SER A 217 16.18 -1.94 9.71
N PHE A 218 15.31 -0.94 9.64
CA PHE A 218 15.06 -0.01 10.75
C PHE A 218 13.97 -0.60 11.65
N VAL A 219 14.35 -1.12 12.80
CA VAL A 219 13.41 -1.69 13.78
C VAL A 219 13.09 -0.66 14.84
N ARG A 220 11.81 -0.28 14.97
CA ARG A 220 11.40 0.70 16.00
C ARG A 220 11.68 0.12 17.38
N LYS A 221 12.31 0.91 18.26
CA LYS A 221 12.65 0.45 19.62
C LYS A 221 11.43 0.09 20.48
N THR A 222 10.30 0.70 20.18
CA THR A 222 9.03 0.46 20.85
C THR A 222 7.99 0.17 19.78
N ASN A 223 7.16 -0.84 19.96
CA ASN A 223 6.09 -1.13 18.99
C ASN A 223 5.12 0.07 18.90
N THR A 224 4.56 0.29 17.72
CA THR A 224 3.44 1.21 17.50
C THR A 224 2.42 0.58 16.57
N ASN A 225 1.20 1.10 16.61
CA ASN A 225 0.08 0.75 15.73
C ASN A 225 -0.37 1.93 14.86
N SER A 226 0.29 3.09 15.02
CA SER A 226 0.04 4.31 14.27
C SER A 226 1.36 5.05 14.08
N GLN A 227 1.68 5.41 12.84
CA GLN A 227 2.92 6.11 12.52
C GLN A 227 2.78 6.94 11.24
N THR A 228 3.33 8.16 11.28
CA THR A 228 3.78 8.85 10.06
C THR A 228 5.29 8.64 9.92
N THR A 229 5.73 8.16 8.76
CA THR A 229 7.10 7.73 8.51
C THR A 229 7.73 8.57 7.39
N ASP A 230 8.85 9.20 7.67
CA ASP A 230 9.70 9.86 6.68
C ASP A 230 10.61 8.83 5.99
N LEU A 231 10.10 8.23 4.91
CA LEU A 231 10.80 7.17 4.18
C LEU A 231 12.05 7.72 3.48
N THR A 232 11.97 8.95 2.95
CA THR A 232 13.14 9.64 2.40
C THR A 232 14.18 9.94 3.48
N GLY A 233 13.78 10.34 4.68
CA GLY A 233 14.69 10.56 5.80
C GLY A 233 15.45 9.29 6.20
N LEU A 234 14.78 8.14 6.24
CA LEU A 234 15.41 6.85 6.53
C LEU A 234 16.39 6.43 5.41
N ALA A 235 16.01 6.57 4.14
CA ALA A 235 16.91 6.30 3.02
C ALA A 235 18.13 7.24 3.04
N ASN A 236 17.94 8.52 3.36
CA ASN A 236 19.04 9.49 3.51
C ASN A 236 19.98 9.12 4.66
N ALA A 237 19.48 8.52 5.75
CA ALA A 237 20.32 8.03 6.84
C ALA A 237 21.24 6.88 6.38
N LEU A 238 20.80 6.05 5.43
CA LEU A 238 21.63 5.02 4.79
C LEU A 238 22.67 5.64 3.84
N VAL A 239 22.27 6.63 3.05
CA VAL A 239 23.16 7.38 2.14
C VAL A 239 24.30 8.05 2.90
N GLN A 240 24.00 8.78 3.97
CA GLN A 240 25.00 9.46 4.81
C GLN A 240 26.00 8.47 5.43
N ARG A 241 25.55 7.25 5.69
CA ARG A 241 26.36 6.14 6.21
C ARG A 241 27.11 5.36 5.14
N LYS A 242 27.03 5.79 3.86
CA LYS A 242 27.60 5.11 2.69
C LYS A 242 27.12 3.66 2.54
N LEU A 243 25.92 3.36 3.06
CA LEU A 243 25.30 2.04 2.92
C LEU A 243 24.49 1.92 1.62
N MET A 244 23.97 3.04 1.12
CA MET A 244 23.14 3.09 -0.10
C MET A 244 23.62 4.25 -0.98
N ALA A 245 23.67 4.05 -2.29
CA ALA A 245 24.05 5.12 -3.21
C ALA A 245 22.90 6.11 -3.39
N ASN A 246 23.18 7.42 -3.32
CA ASN A 246 22.17 8.46 -3.55
C ASN A 246 21.68 8.53 -5.01
N THR A 247 22.29 7.74 -5.90
CA THR A 247 21.88 7.58 -7.29
C THR A 247 20.82 6.51 -7.49
N ASN A 248 20.53 5.71 -6.47
CA ASN A 248 19.50 4.67 -6.52
C ASN A 248 18.10 5.28 -6.65
N TYR A 249 17.21 4.49 -7.22
CA TYR A 249 15.80 4.80 -7.42
C TYR A 249 14.99 4.01 -6.42
N LEU A 250 14.19 4.68 -5.59
CA LEU A 250 13.11 4.06 -4.85
C LEU A 250 12.02 3.65 -5.85
N THR A 251 11.85 2.35 -6.06
CA THR A 251 10.93 1.80 -7.08
C THR A 251 9.65 1.22 -6.46
N SER A 252 9.68 0.88 -5.17
CA SER A 252 8.53 0.32 -4.47
C SER A 252 8.43 0.81 -3.04
N VAL A 253 7.20 1.03 -2.58
CA VAL A 253 6.85 1.16 -1.17
C VAL A 253 5.72 0.19 -0.88
N GLU A 254 6.03 -0.84 -0.11
CA GLU A 254 5.10 -1.85 0.36
C GLU A 254 4.85 -1.68 1.85
N ALA A 255 3.64 -2.03 2.29
CA ALA A 255 3.29 -2.04 3.70
C ALA A 255 2.46 -3.28 4.01
N GLY A 256 2.94 -4.13 4.92
CA GLY A 256 2.33 -5.42 5.20
C GLY A 256 2.80 -6.07 6.48
N THR A 257 2.65 -7.39 6.53
CA THR A 257 3.12 -8.21 7.65
C THR A 257 3.83 -9.45 7.17
N GLU A 258 5.09 -9.62 7.60
CA GLU A 258 5.79 -10.89 7.46
C GLU A 258 5.35 -11.81 8.60
N VAL A 259 4.87 -13.00 8.24
CA VAL A 259 4.39 -13.99 9.20
C VAL A 259 5.27 -15.23 9.12
N PHE A 260 5.88 -15.60 10.25
CA PHE A 260 6.72 -16.80 10.37
C PHE A 260 5.89 -18.01 10.80
N ARG A 261 4.98 -17.79 11.78
CA ARG A 261 4.06 -18.80 12.33
C ARG A 261 2.94 -18.16 13.17
N GLY A 262 1.89 -18.94 13.42
CA GLY A 262 0.78 -18.58 14.29
C GLY A 262 -0.46 -18.17 13.50
N LYS A 263 -1.52 -17.82 14.23
CA LYS A 263 -2.83 -17.45 13.67
C LYS A 263 -3.25 -16.07 14.15
N GLY A 264 -3.58 -15.19 13.20
CA GLY A 264 -3.97 -13.84 13.52
C GLY A 264 -4.47 -13.04 12.33
N LYS A 265 -4.60 -11.73 12.55
CA LYS A 265 -5.08 -10.75 11.58
C LYS A 265 -4.35 -9.43 11.76
N LEU A 266 -3.99 -8.80 10.65
CA LEU A 266 -3.63 -7.38 10.57
C LEU A 266 -4.81 -6.64 9.94
N SER A 267 -5.34 -5.65 10.66
CA SER A 267 -6.40 -4.75 10.17
C SER A 267 -5.84 -3.35 9.99
N THR A 268 -5.71 -2.89 8.75
CA THR A 268 -5.32 -1.51 8.43
C THR A 268 -6.55 -0.63 8.32
N SER A 269 -6.71 0.30 9.26
CA SER A 269 -7.82 1.25 9.24
C SER A 269 -7.57 2.41 8.27
N SER A 270 -6.30 2.79 8.09
CA SER A 270 -5.91 3.83 7.13
C SER A 270 -4.45 3.67 6.73
N TYR A 271 -4.18 3.67 5.43
CA TYR A 271 -2.84 3.68 4.85
C TYR A 271 -2.77 4.65 3.67
N SER A 272 -1.69 5.43 3.60
CA SER A 272 -1.37 6.27 2.45
C SER A 272 0.13 6.51 2.33
N VAL A 273 0.61 6.66 1.10
CA VAL A 273 1.94 7.16 0.75
C VAL A 273 1.75 8.45 -0.03
N ASN A 274 2.50 9.48 0.37
CA ASN A 274 2.64 10.71 -0.37
C ASN A 274 3.99 10.69 -1.09
N VAL A 275 3.96 10.90 -2.40
CA VAL A 275 5.13 11.11 -3.25
C VAL A 275 5.05 12.54 -3.78
N GLY A 276 5.99 13.39 -3.32
CA GLY A 276 6.11 14.79 -3.69
C GLY A 276 6.56 15.04 -5.12
#